data_AF-A0A965PNX0-F1
#
_entry.id   AF-A0A965PNX0-F1
#
_cell.length_a   1.000
_cell.length_b   1.000
_cell.length_c   1.000
_cell.angle_alpha   90.00
_cell.angle_beta   90.00
_cell.angle_gamma   90.00
#
_symmetry.space_group_name_H-M   'P 1'
#
loop_
_entity.id
_entity.type
_entity.pdbx_description
1 polymer ?
#
loop_
_entity_poly.entity_id
_entity_poly.type
_entity_poly.pdbx_seq_one_letter_code
_entity_poly.pdbx_strand_id
1 'polypeptide(L)'
;MSIDEDNAAIRTAVASRVAAVAAGKSAENWYVSPMASSLAGCAPAQACAIELLTDPVPQDMPYPQPLDDDDDELDVHPTSRRFYELCDAVKNMHARKSQDYGCPNGTDPLRNIRDGAKFVGIPAWRGAMVRLSDKVTRLATFNATGQLSYENVEDNLLDLASYALLSLLLYQEEINAQRDL
;
A
#
# COMPACT_ATOMS: atom_id res chain seq x y z
N MET A 1 9.37 17.46 25.51
CA MET A 1 10.53 16.69 25.08
C MET A 1 11.25 17.46 24.01
N SER A 2 12.58 17.52 24.08
CA SER A 2 13.43 18.11 23.04
C SER A 2 13.65 17.14 21.89
N ILE A 3 13.89 17.64 20.68
CA ILE A 3 14.30 16.84 19.51
C ILE A 3 15.50 15.94 19.85
N ASP A 4 16.39 16.40 20.72
CA ASP A 4 17.55 15.62 21.15
C ASP A 4 17.17 14.41 22.02
N GLU A 5 16.11 14.52 22.83
CA GLU A 5 15.58 13.43 23.65
C GLU A 5 14.90 12.38 22.77
N ASP A 6 14.14 12.81 21.76
CA ASP A 6 13.49 11.92 20.78
C ASP A 6 14.54 11.17 19.96
N ASN A 7 15.57 11.86 19.50
CA ASN A 7 16.68 11.26 18.76
C ASN A 7 17.46 10.25 19.63
N ALA A 8 17.63 10.52 20.92
CA ALA A 8 18.27 9.58 21.86
C ALA A 8 17.41 8.32 22.07
N ALA A 9 16.09 8.47 22.17
CA ALA A 9 15.16 7.35 22.26
C ALA A 9 15.20 6.47 21.00
N ILE A 10 15.22 7.09 19.80
CA ILE A 10 15.32 6.37 18.52
C ILE A 10 16.63 5.58 18.44
N ARG A 11 17.76 6.20 18.78
CA ARG A 11 19.09 5.53 18.75
C ARG A 11 19.12 4.31 19.67
N THR A 12 18.52 4.44 20.86
CA THR A 12 18.42 3.35 21.84
C THR A 12 17.57 2.20 21.31
N ALA A 13 16.41 2.50 20.71
CA ALA A 13 15.54 1.49 20.11
C ALA A 13 16.22 0.75 18.94
N VAL A 14 16.94 1.48 18.08
CA VAL A 14 17.70 0.88 16.97
C VAL A 14 18.82 -0.04 17.48
N ALA A 15 19.57 0.38 18.50
CA ALA A 15 20.64 -0.43 19.08
C ALA A 15 20.10 -1.76 19.67
N SER A 16 18.98 -1.69 20.40
CA SER A 16 18.30 -2.88 20.95
C SER A 16 17.81 -3.83 19.86
N ARG A 17 17.28 -3.31 18.74
CA ARG A 17 16.89 -4.12 17.58
C ARG A 17 18.09 -4.82 16.95
N VAL A 18 19.18 -4.10 16.71
CA VAL A 18 20.39 -4.67 16.10
C VAL A 18 20.94 -5.81 16.97
N ALA A 19 20.97 -5.64 18.30
CA ALA A 19 21.39 -6.68 19.23
C ALA A 19 20.44 -7.90 19.23
N ALA A 20 19.12 -7.68 19.18
CA ALA A 20 18.13 -8.76 19.16
C ALA A 20 18.18 -9.58 17.86
N VAL A 21 18.36 -8.92 16.71
CA VAL A 21 18.54 -9.57 15.42
C VAL A 21 19.84 -10.38 15.38
N ALA A 22 20.94 -9.82 15.90
CA ALA A 22 22.21 -10.55 16.02
C ALA A 22 22.11 -11.80 16.93
N ALA A 23 21.22 -11.75 17.92
CA ALA A 23 20.92 -12.87 18.81
C ALA A 23 19.87 -13.86 18.26
N GLY A 24 19.41 -13.69 17.02
CA GLY A 24 18.43 -14.57 16.37
C GLY A 24 17.02 -14.50 16.96
N LYS A 25 16.67 -13.42 17.68
CA LYS A 25 15.34 -13.26 18.28
C LYS A 25 14.32 -12.84 17.22
N SER A 26 13.12 -13.44 17.28
CA SER A 26 11.98 -13.09 16.42
C SER A 26 11.57 -11.62 16.58
N ALA A 27 10.92 -11.04 15.57
CA ALA A 27 10.46 -9.65 15.57
C ALA A 27 9.61 -9.28 16.79
N GLU A 28 8.79 -10.22 17.27
CA GLU A 28 7.95 -10.10 18.46
C GLU A 28 8.73 -9.77 19.75
N ASN A 29 10.02 -10.13 19.82
CA ASN A 29 10.85 -9.92 21.00
C ASN A 29 11.52 -8.54 21.07
N TRP A 30 11.46 -7.75 19.99
CA TRP A 30 12.11 -6.43 19.94
C TRP A 30 11.25 -5.34 19.29
N TYR A 31 10.16 -5.70 18.62
CA TYR A 31 9.22 -4.78 17.99
C TYR A 31 7.97 -4.66 18.86
N VAL A 32 7.77 -3.48 19.46
CA VAL A 32 6.48 -3.12 20.04
C VAL A 32 5.72 -2.32 18.99
N SER A 33 4.59 -2.85 18.53
CA SER A 33 3.72 -2.14 17.59
C SER A 33 3.32 -0.78 18.18
N PRO A 34 3.36 0.32 17.40
CA PRO A 34 2.82 1.62 17.83
C PRO A 34 1.36 1.51 18.28
N MET A 35 0.61 0.58 17.69
CA MET A 35 -0.76 0.26 18.08
C MET A 35 -0.82 -0.32 19.50
N ALA A 36 0.08 -1.23 19.86
CA ALA A 36 0.16 -1.78 21.23
C ALA A 36 0.51 -0.70 22.26
N SER A 37 1.34 0.28 21.89
CA SER A 37 1.69 1.43 22.74
C SER A 37 0.51 2.39 22.92
N SER A 38 -0.30 2.60 21.89
CA SER A 38 -1.51 3.43 21.95
C SER A 38 -2.65 2.82 22.78
N LEU A 39 -2.61 1.51 23.02
CA LEU A 39 -3.60 0.75 23.80
C LEU A 39 -3.15 0.50 25.25
N ALA A 40 -1.98 1.02 25.65
CA ALA A 40 -1.46 0.88 27.00
C ALA A 40 -2.46 1.40 28.05
N GLY A 41 -2.88 0.51 28.96
CA GLY A 41 -3.84 0.82 30.02
C GLY A 41 -5.30 0.41 29.73
N CYS A 42 -5.61 -0.05 28.52
CA CYS A 42 -6.94 -0.58 28.18
C CYS A 42 -6.87 -2.09 27.91
N ALA A 43 -6.95 -2.89 28.98
CA ALA A 43 -6.91 -4.35 28.89
C ALA A 43 -7.91 -4.96 27.88
N PRO A 44 -9.16 -4.46 27.74
CA PRO A 44 -10.09 -4.97 26.73
C PRO A 44 -9.62 -4.71 25.30
N ALA A 45 -9.08 -3.53 25.02
CA ALA A 45 -8.62 -3.18 23.67
C ALA A 45 -7.32 -3.90 23.30
N GLN A 46 -6.44 -4.16 24.28
CA GLN A 46 -5.27 -4.99 24.11
C GLN A 46 -5.65 -6.45 23.79
N ALA A 47 -6.63 -7.02 24.50
CA ALA A 47 -7.11 -8.37 24.25
C ALA A 47 -7.72 -8.52 22.85
N CYS A 48 -8.58 -7.56 22.46
CA CYS A 48 -9.19 -7.54 21.13
C CYS A 48 -8.14 -7.39 20.01
N ALA A 49 -7.14 -6.51 20.19
CA ALA A 49 -6.07 -6.34 19.22
C ALA A 49 -5.18 -7.60 19.10
N ILE A 50 -4.90 -8.27 20.21
CA ILE A 50 -4.16 -9.54 20.19
C ILE A 50 -4.96 -10.58 19.41
N GLU A 51 -6.24 -10.76 19.70
CA GLU A 51 -7.13 -11.69 19.00
C GLU A 51 -7.12 -11.44 17.47
N LEU A 52 -7.29 -10.18 17.06
CA LEU A 52 -7.25 -9.77 15.65
C LEU A 52 -5.89 -9.98 14.95
N LEU A 53 -4.79 -9.89 15.69
CA LEU A 53 -3.43 -10.04 15.16
C LEU A 53 -2.95 -11.49 15.19
N THR A 54 -3.52 -12.32 16.07
CA THR A 54 -3.23 -13.76 16.16
C THR A 54 -4.11 -14.60 15.25
N ASP A 55 -5.20 -14.03 14.71
CA ASP A 55 -6.00 -14.71 13.72
C ASP A 55 -5.15 -14.98 12.47
N PRO A 56 -4.90 -16.25 12.12
CA PRO A 56 -4.15 -16.55 10.92
C PRO A 56 -4.97 -16.05 9.73
N VAL A 57 -4.44 -15.07 9.00
CA VAL A 57 -5.00 -14.70 7.70
C VAL A 57 -5.05 -15.97 6.86
N PRO A 58 -6.24 -16.43 6.43
CA PRO A 58 -6.35 -17.66 5.65
C PRO A 58 -5.44 -17.57 4.43
N GLN A 59 -4.48 -18.49 4.31
CA GLN A 59 -3.54 -18.53 3.19
C GLN A 59 -4.25 -18.73 1.84
N ASP A 60 -5.49 -19.23 1.88
CA ASP A 60 -6.41 -19.38 0.76
C ASP A 60 -7.71 -18.59 0.99
N MET A 61 -7.63 -17.31 1.36
CA MET A 61 -8.83 -16.47 1.30
C MET A 61 -9.21 -16.31 -0.19
N PRO A 62 -10.32 -16.91 -0.67
CA PRO A 62 -10.74 -16.70 -2.04
C PRO A 62 -11.04 -15.22 -2.18
N TYR A 63 -10.46 -14.56 -3.19
CA TYR A 63 -10.96 -13.26 -3.58
C TYR A 63 -12.48 -13.37 -3.74
N PRO A 64 -13.26 -12.39 -3.27
CA PRO A 64 -14.68 -12.34 -3.61
C PRO A 64 -14.79 -12.61 -5.10
N GLN A 65 -15.56 -13.63 -5.46
CA GLN A 65 -15.85 -13.88 -6.86
C GLN A 65 -16.37 -12.56 -7.45
N PRO A 66 -16.06 -12.25 -8.72
CA PRO A 66 -16.68 -11.11 -9.39
C PRO A 66 -18.17 -11.16 -9.06
N LEU A 67 -18.71 -10.05 -8.53
CA LEU A 67 -20.16 -9.94 -8.34
C LEU A 67 -20.76 -10.28 -9.71
N ASP A 68 -21.56 -11.34 -9.76
CA ASP A 68 -22.17 -11.78 -11.01
C ASP A 68 -22.82 -10.56 -11.67
N ASP A 69 -22.45 -10.28 -12.93
CA ASP A 69 -22.84 -9.11 -13.72
C ASP A 69 -24.36 -9.10 -14.07
N ASP A 70 -25.21 -9.74 -13.27
CA ASP A 70 -26.65 -9.71 -13.37
C ASP A 70 -27.15 -8.34 -12.86
N ASP A 71 -27.01 -7.33 -13.72
CA ASP A 71 -27.91 -6.20 -14.03
C ASP A 71 -28.81 -5.59 -12.91
N ASP A 72 -28.44 -5.71 -11.64
CA ASP A 72 -29.03 -4.94 -10.55
C ASP A 72 -28.14 -3.72 -10.33
N GLU A 73 -28.63 -2.57 -10.79
CA GLU A 73 -28.16 -1.24 -10.42
C GLU A 73 -27.85 -1.26 -8.92
N LEU A 74 -26.55 -1.35 -8.55
CA LEU A 74 -26.12 -1.41 -7.16
C LEU A 74 -26.90 -0.34 -6.40
N ASP A 75 -27.69 -0.73 -5.40
CA ASP A 75 -28.44 0.22 -4.55
C ASP A 75 -27.43 0.96 -3.67
N VAL A 76 -26.69 1.86 -4.33
CA VAL A 76 -25.59 2.61 -3.74
C VAL A 76 -26.22 3.64 -2.84
N HIS A 77 -26.02 3.43 -1.55
CA HIS A 77 -26.41 4.40 -0.53
C HIS A 77 -25.89 5.80 -0.94
N PRO A 78 -26.69 6.87 -0.82
CA PRO A 78 -26.33 8.20 -1.33
C PRO A 78 -24.98 8.73 -0.87
N THR A 79 -24.54 8.38 0.36
CA THR A 79 -23.23 8.77 0.90
C THR A 79 -22.04 8.07 0.22
N SER A 80 -22.27 6.93 -0.41
CA SER A 80 -21.25 6.14 -1.09
C SER A 80 -21.16 6.44 -2.58
N ARG A 81 -22.16 7.11 -3.17
CA ARG A 81 -22.19 7.43 -4.61
C ARG A 81 -20.90 8.11 -5.09
N ARG A 82 -20.45 9.12 -4.33
CA ARG A 82 -19.23 9.85 -4.68
C ARG A 82 -17.97 9.00 -4.62
N PHE A 83 -17.94 7.97 -3.78
CA PHE A 83 -16.83 7.02 -3.72
C PHE A 83 -16.73 6.19 -5.01
N TYR A 84 -17.85 5.68 -5.52
CA TYR A 84 -17.86 4.91 -6.78
C TYR A 84 -17.49 5.79 -7.98
N GLU A 85 -17.93 7.04 -8.02
CA GLU A 85 -17.47 8.00 -9.05
C GLU A 85 -15.95 8.21 -9.02
N LEU A 86 -15.33 8.21 -7.83
CA LEU A 86 -13.87 8.26 -7.70
C LEU A 86 -13.20 6.96 -8.16
N CYS A 87 -13.79 5.81 -7.89
CA CYS A 87 -13.33 4.54 -8.44
C CYS A 87 -13.34 4.55 -9.97
N ASP A 88 -14.39 5.08 -10.59
CA ASP A 88 -14.46 5.23 -12.05
C ASP A 88 -13.45 6.26 -12.57
N ALA A 89 -13.19 7.33 -11.82
CA ALA A 89 -12.11 8.26 -12.14
C ALA A 89 -10.73 7.57 -12.14
N VAL A 90 -10.46 6.66 -11.19
CA VAL A 90 -9.24 5.85 -11.15
C VAL A 90 -9.16 4.93 -12.38
N LYS A 91 -10.25 4.25 -12.77
CA LYS A 91 -10.30 3.41 -13.99
C LYS A 91 -9.98 4.22 -15.25
N ASN A 92 -10.66 5.35 -15.42
CA ASN A 92 -10.48 6.23 -16.58
C ASN A 92 -9.07 6.84 -16.63
N MET A 93 -8.51 7.18 -15.48
CA MET A 93 -7.13 7.66 -15.38
C MET A 93 -6.15 6.55 -15.79
N HIS A 94 -6.29 5.34 -15.26
CA HIS A 94 -5.45 4.20 -15.64
C HIS A 94 -5.49 3.93 -17.14
N ALA A 95 -6.69 3.89 -17.74
CA ALA A 95 -6.85 3.66 -19.18
C ALA A 95 -6.10 4.70 -20.04
N ARG A 96 -6.18 5.98 -19.69
CA ARG A 96 -5.43 7.06 -20.38
C ARG A 96 -3.92 6.88 -20.25
N LYS A 97 -3.41 6.67 -19.03
CA LYS A 97 -1.96 6.52 -18.76
C LYS A 97 -1.36 5.30 -19.48
N SER A 98 -2.12 4.20 -19.50
CA SER A 98 -1.76 2.99 -20.22
C SER A 98 -1.61 3.20 -21.74
N GLN A 99 -2.39 4.11 -22.32
CA GLN A 99 -2.28 4.49 -23.74
C GLN A 99 -1.07 5.41 -23.99
N ASP A 100 -0.85 6.41 -23.14
CA ASP A 100 0.18 7.44 -23.35
C ASP A 100 1.59 6.87 -23.30
N TYR A 101 1.87 5.99 -22.34
CA TYR A 101 3.23 5.49 -22.14
C TYR A 101 3.31 4.00 -21.83
N GLY A 102 2.21 3.33 -21.48
CA GLY A 102 2.20 1.88 -21.33
C GLY A 102 2.42 1.14 -22.66
N CYS A 103 2.00 1.72 -23.80
CA CYS A 103 1.78 0.89 -24.98
C CYS A 103 1.85 1.60 -26.35
N PRO A 104 3.04 1.92 -26.90
CA PRO A 104 3.14 2.45 -28.27
C PRO A 104 2.56 1.52 -29.35
N ASN A 105 2.44 0.23 -29.03
CA ASN A 105 2.09 -0.88 -29.94
C ASN A 105 0.98 -1.80 -29.40
N GLY A 106 0.33 -1.46 -28.28
CA GLY A 106 -0.92 -2.10 -27.81
C GLY A 106 -0.79 -3.44 -27.05
N THR A 107 0.41 -4.00 -26.84
CA THR A 107 0.59 -5.34 -26.28
C THR A 107 0.72 -5.47 -24.75
N ASP A 108 1.26 -4.49 -24.02
CA ASP A 108 1.43 -4.54 -22.55
C ASP A 108 1.24 -3.18 -21.89
N PRO A 109 0.02 -2.85 -21.40
CA PRO A 109 -0.29 -1.60 -20.70
C PRO A 109 0.61 -1.26 -19.50
N LEU A 110 1.27 -2.25 -18.90
CA LEU A 110 2.07 -2.08 -17.68
C LEU A 110 3.58 -2.09 -17.96
N ARG A 111 3.97 -2.08 -19.24
CA ARG A 111 5.35 -2.24 -19.69
C ARG A 111 6.34 -1.30 -19.00
N ASN A 112 5.98 -0.04 -18.77
CA ASN A 112 6.89 0.91 -18.09
C ASN A 112 7.26 0.51 -16.67
N ILE A 113 6.31 -0.07 -15.93
CA ILE A 113 6.54 -0.51 -14.56
C ILE A 113 7.44 -1.75 -14.60
N ARG A 114 7.14 -2.71 -15.49
CA ARG A 114 7.94 -3.92 -15.67
C ARG A 114 9.37 -3.60 -16.14
N ASP A 115 9.52 -2.77 -17.16
CA ASP A 115 10.82 -2.37 -17.72
C ASP A 115 11.64 -1.57 -16.70
N GLY A 116 11.01 -0.64 -15.98
CA GLY A 116 11.65 0.11 -14.90
C GLY A 116 12.11 -0.80 -13.76
N ALA A 117 11.27 -1.75 -13.34
CA ALA A 117 11.60 -2.71 -12.31
C ALA A 117 12.74 -3.65 -12.74
N LYS A 118 12.69 -4.13 -13.99
CA LYS A 118 13.76 -4.94 -14.60
C LYS A 118 15.08 -4.20 -14.67
N PHE A 119 15.06 -2.92 -15.05
CA PHE A 119 16.26 -2.07 -15.10
C PHE A 119 16.93 -1.95 -13.73
N VAL A 120 16.14 -1.81 -12.65
CA VAL A 120 16.64 -1.71 -11.27
C VAL A 120 16.98 -3.08 -10.67
N GLY A 121 16.41 -4.17 -11.19
CA GLY A 121 16.61 -5.53 -10.67
C GLY A 121 15.68 -5.88 -9.51
N ILE A 122 14.43 -5.38 -9.54
CA ILE A 122 13.40 -5.68 -8.54
C ILE A 122 12.15 -6.29 -9.19
N PRO A 123 11.32 -7.05 -8.44
CA PRO A 123 9.98 -7.44 -8.87
C PRO A 123 9.12 -6.25 -9.31
N ALA A 124 8.27 -6.46 -10.32
CA ALA A 124 7.45 -5.40 -10.90
C ALA A 124 6.50 -4.75 -9.87
N TRP A 125 5.89 -5.54 -8.99
CA TRP A 125 5.02 -5.02 -7.92
C TRP A 125 5.79 -4.12 -6.95
N ARG A 126 7.07 -4.41 -6.66
CA ARG A 126 7.93 -3.51 -5.86
C ARG A 126 8.23 -2.23 -6.62
N GLY A 127 8.40 -2.29 -7.94
CA GLY A 127 8.52 -1.12 -8.80
C GLY A 127 7.28 -0.20 -8.71
N ALA A 128 6.08 -0.78 -8.69
CA ALA A 128 4.84 -0.03 -8.45
C ALA A 128 4.80 0.59 -7.04
N MET A 129 5.25 -0.13 -6.00
CA MET A 129 5.34 0.42 -4.64
C MET A 129 6.32 1.60 -4.51
N VAL A 130 7.42 1.60 -5.27
CA VAL A 130 8.33 2.76 -5.31
C VAL A 130 7.59 3.98 -5.84
N ARG A 131 6.81 3.84 -6.91
CA ARG A 131 6.02 4.96 -7.47
C ARG A 131 4.91 5.43 -6.53
N LEU A 132 4.30 4.49 -5.81
CA LEU A 132 3.38 4.83 -4.72
C LEU A 132 4.08 5.68 -3.66
N SER A 133 5.30 5.30 -3.25
CA SER A 133 6.06 6.03 -2.23
C SER A 133 6.39 7.47 -2.67
N ASP A 134 6.69 7.70 -3.96
CA ASP A 134 6.93 9.04 -4.50
C ASP A 134 5.72 9.96 -4.29
N LYS A 135 4.50 9.43 -4.47
CA LYS A 135 3.24 10.15 -4.26
C LYS A 135 2.96 10.41 -2.79
N VAL A 136 3.27 9.46 -1.90
CA VAL A 136 3.19 9.66 -0.44
C VAL A 136 4.13 10.78 0.01
N THR A 137 5.38 10.79 -0.47
CA THR A 137 6.35 11.85 -0.13
C THR A 137 5.87 13.23 -0.60
N ARG A 138 5.20 13.30 -1.77
CA ARG A 138 4.60 14.53 -2.27
C ARG A 138 3.46 15.01 -1.37
N LEU A 139 2.57 14.12 -0.96
CA LEU A 139 1.50 14.44 0.00
C LEU A 139 2.03 14.84 1.38
N ALA A 140 3.13 14.23 1.84
CA ALA A 140 3.80 14.65 3.07
C ALA A 140 4.31 16.10 2.97
N THR A 141 4.82 16.51 1.80
CA THR A 141 5.21 17.90 1.54
C THR A 141 4.01 18.84 1.62
N PHE A 142 2.88 18.46 1.01
CA PHE A 142 1.64 19.23 1.12
C PHE A 142 1.18 19.36 2.58
N ASN A 143 1.21 18.28 3.35
CA ASN A 143 0.82 18.31 4.76
C ASN A 143 1.70 19.24 5.60
N ALA A 144 3.00 19.34 5.27
CA ALA A 144 3.93 20.21 5.97
C ALA A 144 3.84 21.69 5.55
N THR A 145 3.52 21.97 4.29
CA THR A 145 3.67 23.30 3.69
C THR A 145 2.36 23.94 3.23
N GLY A 146 1.29 23.16 3.10
CA GLY A 146 0.03 23.56 2.49
C GLY A 146 0.10 23.80 0.98
N GLN A 147 1.20 23.46 0.30
CA GLN A 147 1.42 23.82 -1.10
C GLN A 147 2.02 22.66 -1.92
N LEU A 148 1.68 22.61 -3.21
CA LEU A 148 2.30 21.75 -4.24
C LEU A 148 2.51 22.56 -5.52
N SER A 149 3.64 22.35 -6.21
CA SER A 149 4.03 23.16 -7.37
C SER A 149 3.66 22.57 -8.74
N TYR A 150 3.47 21.25 -8.84
CA TYR A 150 3.38 20.57 -10.15
C TYR A 150 2.16 19.65 -10.31
N GLU A 151 1.61 19.15 -9.21
CA GLU A 151 0.44 18.27 -9.20
C GLU A 151 -0.41 18.65 -7.99
N ASN A 152 -1.73 18.55 -8.08
CA ASN A 152 -2.60 18.86 -6.95
C ASN A 152 -2.75 17.63 -6.02
N VAL A 153 -3.45 17.81 -4.89
CA VAL A 153 -3.68 16.75 -3.91
C VAL A 153 -4.53 15.62 -4.49
N GLU A 154 -5.55 15.94 -5.27
CA GLU A 154 -6.47 14.97 -5.87
C GLU A 154 -5.74 14.03 -6.86
N ASP A 155 -4.90 14.59 -7.75
CA ASP A 155 -4.07 13.83 -8.68
C ASP A 155 -3.17 12.83 -7.94
N ASN A 156 -2.56 13.28 -6.83
CA ASN A 156 -1.69 12.43 -6.02
C ASN A 156 -2.46 11.29 -5.32
N LEU A 157 -3.65 11.56 -4.80
CA LEU A 157 -4.51 10.55 -4.16
C LEU A 157 -5.05 9.53 -5.17
N LEU A 158 -5.45 9.98 -6.36
CA LEU A 158 -5.88 9.09 -7.44
C LEU A 158 -4.72 8.21 -7.95
N ASP A 159 -3.53 8.78 -8.07
CA ASP A 159 -2.32 8.02 -8.40
C ASP A 159 -1.97 6.99 -7.33
N LEU A 160 -2.14 7.33 -6.05
CA LEU A 160 -1.88 6.41 -4.96
C LEU A 160 -2.85 5.23 -4.99
N ALA A 161 -4.15 5.47 -5.22
CA ALA A 161 -5.14 4.41 -5.40
C ALA A 161 -4.79 3.52 -6.61
N SER A 162 -4.39 4.11 -7.73
CA SER A 162 -3.99 3.37 -8.92
C SER A 162 -2.74 2.52 -8.68
N TYR A 163 -1.67 3.08 -8.11
CA TYR A 163 -0.45 2.31 -7.85
C TYR A 163 -0.64 1.23 -6.79
N ALA A 164 -1.56 1.41 -5.83
CA ALA A 164 -1.93 0.35 -4.89
C ALA A 164 -2.55 -0.85 -5.64
N LEU A 165 -3.52 -0.59 -6.53
CA LEU A 165 -4.14 -1.62 -7.36
C LEU A 165 -3.13 -2.28 -8.31
N LEU A 166 -2.24 -1.50 -8.93
CA LEU A 166 -1.20 -2.04 -9.81
C LEU A 166 -0.17 -2.89 -9.06
N SER A 167 0.18 -2.50 -7.84
CA SER A 167 1.07 -3.30 -6.98
C SER A 167 0.44 -4.65 -6.66
N LEU A 168 -0.85 -4.64 -6.28
CA LEU A 168 -1.61 -5.86 -6.00
C LEU A 168 -1.70 -6.77 -7.24
N LEU A 169 -2.08 -6.22 -8.40
CA LEU A 169 -2.18 -6.96 -9.65
C LEU A 169 -0.86 -7.65 -10.02
N LEU A 170 0.25 -6.90 -10.02
CA LEU A 170 1.57 -7.42 -10.38
C LEU A 170 2.09 -8.44 -9.36
N TYR A 171 1.69 -8.32 -8.10
CA TYR A 171 2.02 -9.30 -7.06
C TYR A 171 1.26 -10.61 -7.27
N GLN A 172 -0.03 -10.53 -7.61
CA GLN A 172 -0.85 -11.69 -7.94
C GLN A 172 -0.33 -12.41 -9.19
N GLU A 173 0.05 -11.69 -10.23
CA GLU A 173 0.70 -12.28 -11.42
C GLU A 173 1.96 -13.08 -11.05
N GLU A 174 2.81 -12.53 -10.17
CA GLU A 174 4.03 -13.20 -9.72
C GLU A 174 3.74 -14.47 -8.93
N ILE A 175 2.79 -14.43 -7.98
CA ILE A 175 2.40 -15.62 -7.22
C ILE A 175 1.81 -16.70 -8.15
N ASN A 176 0.91 -16.32 -9.04
CA ASN A 176 0.26 -17.29 -9.93
C ASN A 176 1.29 -17.94 -10.85
N ALA A 177 2.22 -17.17 -11.41
CA ALA A 177 3.32 -17.72 -12.22
C ALA A 177 4.22 -18.69 -11.44
N GLN A 178 4.39 -18.52 -10.11
CA GLN A 178 5.14 -19.45 -9.27
C GLN A 178 4.37 -20.73 -8.94
N ARG A 179 3.03 -20.67 -8.90
CA ARG A 179 2.17 -21.84 -8.65
C ARG A 179 2.08 -22.78 -9.87
N ASP A 180 2.29 -22.24 -11.06
CA ASP A 180 2.21 -22.96 -12.33
C ASP A 180 3.56 -23.60 -12.76
N LEU A 181 4.63 -23.44 -11.96
CA LEU A 181 5.97 -24.00 -12.16
C LEU A 181 6.20 -25.27 -11.31
#